data_AF-A0A397Q253-F1
#
_entry.id   AF-A0A397Q253-F1
#
_cell.length_a   1.000
_cell.length_b   1.000
_cell.length_c   1.000
_cell.angle_alpha   90.00
_cell.angle_beta   90.00
_cell.angle_gamma   90.00
#
_symmetry.space_group_name_H-M   'P 1'
#
loop_
_entity.id
_entity.type
_entity.pdbx_description
1 polymer ?
#
loop_
_entity_poly.entity_id
_entity_poly.type
_entity_poly.pdbx_seq_one_letter_code
_entity_poly.pdbx_strand_id
1 'polypeptide(L)'
;MKRNVCVRTGGRLVLVAGVLVTAMLSSEAMARQCGAASWYGEKFAGKRTASGVRFNPNDMVAAHRSLPFGSRVRVTDRRTGRSVSVKIVDRGPYARGRVIDMSKAAARKLGFLRRGVTRVCITR
;
A
#
# COMPACT_ATOMS: atom_id res chain seq x y z
N MET A 1 -20.88 29.92 67.07
CA MET A 1 -20.34 28.65 67.62
C MET A 1 -21.46 27.79 68.21
N LYS A 2 -21.92 26.77 67.49
CA LYS A 2 -22.72 25.64 68.02
C LYS A 2 -22.30 24.36 67.29
N ARG A 3 -22.21 23.28 68.07
CA ARG A 3 -21.74 21.93 67.74
C ARG A 3 -22.57 21.29 66.62
N ASN A 4 -22.02 20.23 66.00
CA ASN A 4 -22.68 19.03 65.45
C ASN A 4 -21.73 18.43 64.37
N VAL A 5 -21.47 17.14 64.21
CA VAL A 5 -21.87 15.87 64.83
C VAL A 5 -20.76 14.88 64.43
N CYS A 6 -20.49 13.88 65.28
CA CYS A 6 -19.48 12.86 65.11
C CYS A 6 -20.10 11.51 64.72
N VAL A 7 -19.30 10.68 64.04
CA VAL A 7 -19.36 9.21 63.85
C VAL A 7 -20.44 8.60 62.95
N ARG A 8 -20.02 7.98 61.84
CA ARG A 8 -19.93 6.50 61.73
C ARG A 8 -19.45 6.08 60.34
N THR A 9 -18.20 5.64 60.29
CA THR A 9 -17.59 4.91 59.19
C THR A 9 -18.13 3.48 59.21
N GLY A 10 -18.75 3.05 58.12
CA GLY A 10 -19.25 1.69 57.91
C GLY A 10 -19.15 1.36 56.43
N GLY A 11 -18.27 0.42 56.09
CA GLY A 11 -17.74 0.22 54.75
C GLY A 11 -18.71 -0.34 53.72
N ARG A 12 -18.27 -0.31 52.46
CA ARG A 12 -18.37 -1.43 51.53
C ARG A 12 -17.44 -1.22 50.33
N LEU A 13 -16.63 -2.23 50.11
CA LEU A 13 -15.75 -2.51 48.99
C LEU A 13 -16.51 -2.46 47.66
N VAL A 14 -16.02 -1.69 46.68
CA VAL A 14 -16.28 -1.96 45.26
C VAL A 14 -14.98 -1.75 44.49
N LEU A 15 -14.35 -2.86 44.14
CA LEU A 15 -13.33 -2.96 43.09
C LEU A 15 -14.03 -2.74 41.75
N VAL A 16 -13.66 -1.72 40.97
CA VAL A 16 -13.82 -1.76 39.51
C VAL A 16 -12.58 -1.18 38.85
N ALA A 17 -11.74 -2.13 38.43
CA ALA A 17 -10.95 -2.17 37.20
C ALA A 17 -10.35 -0.86 36.69
N GLY A 18 -9.02 -0.77 36.79
CA GLY A 18 -8.25 0.08 35.90
C GLY A 18 -8.65 -0.21 34.45
N VAL A 19 -9.12 0.82 33.75
CA VAL A 19 -9.39 0.75 32.32
C VAL A 19 -8.03 0.72 31.63
N LEU A 20 -7.45 -0.47 31.48
CA LEU A 20 -6.49 -0.70 30.41
C LEU A 20 -7.29 -0.54 29.11
N VAL A 21 -7.25 0.66 28.54
CA VAL A 21 -7.61 0.87 27.13
C VAL A 21 -6.62 0.05 26.33
N THR A 22 -6.96 -1.21 26.06
CA THR A 22 -6.24 -2.01 25.10
C THR A 22 -6.47 -1.33 23.76
N ALA A 23 -5.47 -0.58 23.30
CA ALA A 23 -5.45 -0.08 21.94
C ALA A 23 -5.50 -1.31 21.03
N MET A 24 -6.69 -1.57 20.48
CA MET A 24 -6.90 -2.52 19.40
C MET A 24 -6.09 -2.01 18.22
N LEU A 25 -4.83 -2.43 18.14
CA LEU A 25 -3.98 -2.27 16.97
C LEU A 25 -4.56 -3.16 15.88
N SER A 26 -5.63 -2.69 15.24
CA SER A 26 -6.15 -3.27 14.02
C SER A 26 -5.09 -3.06 12.95
N SER A 27 -4.16 -4.02 12.82
CA SER A 27 -3.35 -4.14 11.61
C SER A 27 -4.34 -4.53 10.52
N GLU A 28 -4.87 -3.53 9.80
CA GLU A 28 -5.46 -3.79 8.51
C GLU A 28 -4.39 -4.55 7.74
N ALA A 29 -4.64 -5.84 7.51
CA ALA A 29 -3.81 -6.65 6.64
C ALA A 29 -3.93 -6.01 5.26
N MET A 30 -3.08 -5.01 4.99
CA MET A 30 -3.03 -4.29 3.73
C MET A 30 -3.01 -5.37 2.66
N ALA A 31 -4.03 -5.40 1.80
CA ALA A 31 -4.20 -6.45 0.81
C ALA A 31 -2.93 -6.53 -0.05
N ARG A 32 -2.03 -7.45 0.33
CA ARG A 32 -0.68 -7.52 -0.20
C ARG A 32 -0.73 -8.43 -1.41
N GLN A 33 -0.91 -7.84 -2.58
CA GLN A 33 -0.95 -8.60 -3.81
C GLN A 33 0.49 -8.84 -4.31
N CYS A 34 0.92 -10.10 -4.37
CA CYS A 34 2.25 -10.46 -4.83
C CYS A 34 2.21 -11.26 -6.14
N GLY A 35 3.23 -11.09 -6.97
CA GLY A 35 3.36 -11.82 -8.24
C GLY A 35 4.51 -11.28 -9.08
N ALA A 36 4.51 -11.57 -10.39
CA ALA A 36 5.52 -11.04 -11.29
C ALA A 36 5.21 -9.58 -11.67
N ALA A 37 6.24 -8.73 -11.70
CA ALA A 37 6.22 -7.45 -12.36
C ALA A 37 6.96 -7.55 -13.69
N SER A 38 6.46 -6.87 -14.72
CA SER A 38 7.23 -6.57 -15.93
C SER A 38 7.26 -5.07 -16.20
N TRP A 39 7.81 -4.64 -17.33
CA TRP A 39 7.83 -3.24 -17.69
C TRP A 39 7.57 -3.00 -19.18
N TYR A 40 7.02 -1.82 -19.50
CA TYR A 40 6.80 -1.34 -20.85
C TYR A 40 7.48 0.03 -21.04
N GLY A 41 7.88 0.32 -22.28
CA GLY A 41 8.77 1.44 -22.58
C GLY A 41 8.46 2.15 -23.89
N GLU A 42 9.51 2.59 -24.58
CA GLU A 42 9.46 3.56 -25.71
C GLU A 42 8.43 3.23 -26.80
N LYS A 43 8.17 1.94 -27.09
CA LYS A 43 7.16 1.51 -28.08
C LYS A 43 5.75 2.04 -27.80
N PHE A 44 5.46 2.43 -26.56
CA PHE A 44 4.18 2.98 -26.13
C PHE A 44 4.21 4.48 -25.87
N ALA A 45 5.37 5.13 -25.99
CA ALA A 45 5.52 6.55 -25.70
C ALA A 45 4.52 7.39 -26.53
N GLY A 46 3.84 8.33 -25.87
CA GLY A 46 2.84 9.21 -26.49
C GLY A 46 1.47 8.57 -26.75
N LYS A 47 1.32 7.24 -26.65
CA LYS A 47 0.02 6.57 -26.81
C LYS A 47 -0.88 6.86 -25.61
N ARG A 48 -2.20 6.87 -25.84
CA ARG A 48 -3.18 7.00 -24.76
C ARG A 48 -3.25 5.70 -23.95
N THR A 49 -3.20 5.83 -22.63
CA THR A 49 -3.46 4.73 -21.69
C THR A 49 -4.96 4.55 -21.47
N ALA A 50 -5.36 3.48 -20.79
CA ALA A 50 -6.76 3.25 -20.43
C ALA A 50 -7.36 4.32 -19.49
N SER A 51 -6.53 5.09 -18.76
CA SER A 51 -7.01 6.25 -18.00
C SER A 51 -7.14 7.53 -18.84
N GLY A 52 -6.82 7.48 -20.14
CA GLY A 52 -6.91 8.62 -21.06
C GLY A 52 -5.67 9.53 -21.10
N VAL A 53 -4.69 9.35 -20.22
CA VAL A 53 -3.44 10.15 -20.25
C VAL A 53 -2.48 9.61 -21.30
N ARG A 54 -1.60 10.46 -21.84
CA ARG A 54 -0.52 10.00 -22.72
C ARG A 54 0.58 9.34 -21.90
N PHE A 55 1.03 8.16 -22.31
CA PHE A 55 2.11 7.46 -21.62
C PHE A 55 3.46 8.13 -21.88
N ASN A 56 4.18 8.41 -20.80
CA ASN A 56 5.58 8.81 -20.83
C ASN A 56 6.41 7.73 -20.10
N PRO A 57 7.40 7.09 -20.77
CA PRO A 57 8.22 6.05 -20.16
C PRO A 57 9.09 6.56 -19.00
N ASN A 58 9.26 7.88 -18.86
CA ASN A 58 10.01 8.50 -17.78
C ASN A 58 9.19 8.77 -16.50
N ASP A 59 7.87 8.59 -16.54
CA ASP A 59 7.00 8.84 -15.39
C ASP A 59 6.97 7.65 -14.43
N MET A 60 6.69 7.89 -13.15
CA MET A 60 6.52 6.84 -12.13
C MET A 60 5.09 6.27 -12.16
N VAL A 61 4.78 5.54 -13.23
CA VAL A 61 3.44 4.99 -13.51
C VAL A 61 3.45 3.48 -13.75
N ALA A 62 2.27 2.86 -13.66
CA ALA A 62 2.09 1.43 -13.90
C ALA A 62 0.68 1.08 -14.41
N ALA A 63 0.55 -0.12 -14.97
CA ALA A 63 -0.69 -0.75 -15.38
C ALA A 63 -1.11 -1.83 -14.35
N HIS A 64 -2.39 -1.83 -13.97
CA HIS A 64 -2.97 -2.86 -13.11
C HIS A 64 -4.41 -3.20 -13.54
N ARG A 65 -4.82 -4.46 -13.36
CA ARG A 65 -6.11 -5.00 -13.83
C ARG A 65 -7.31 -4.28 -13.22
N SER A 66 -7.33 -4.18 -11.89
CA SER A 66 -8.52 -3.75 -11.13
C SER A 66 -8.28 -2.55 -10.19
N LEU A 67 -7.04 -2.05 -10.06
CA LEU A 67 -6.81 -0.90 -9.20
C LEU A 67 -7.46 0.35 -9.83
N PRO A 68 -8.11 1.22 -9.05
CA PRO A 68 -8.63 2.47 -9.58
C PRO A 68 -7.54 3.28 -10.28
N PHE A 69 -7.92 3.97 -11.36
CA PHE A 69 -6.97 4.90 -11.98
C PHE A 69 -6.66 6.04 -11.00
N GLY A 70 -5.41 6.48 -11.00
CA GLY A 70 -4.93 7.50 -10.09
C GLY A 70 -4.45 6.97 -8.73
N SER A 71 -4.76 5.72 -8.36
CA SER A 71 -4.24 5.11 -7.15
C SER A 71 -2.71 5.13 -7.14
N ARG A 72 -2.13 5.49 -6.00
CA ARG A 72 -0.70 5.32 -5.75
C ARG A 72 -0.51 4.02 -4.99
N VAL A 73 0.45 3.21 -5.43
CA VAL A 73 0.80 1.96 -4.75
C VAL A 73 2.30 1.87 -4.56
N ARG A 74 2.71 1.26 -3.46
CA ARG A 74 4.10 0.91 -3.21
C ARG A 74 4.36 -0.49 -3.76
N VAL A 75 5.40 -0.61 -4.58
CA VAL A 75 5.84 -1.85 -5.20
C VAL A 75 7.19 -2.21 -4.62
N THR A 76 7.29 -3.37 -3.99
CA THR A 76 8.51 -3.87 -3.36
C THR A 76 9.07 -5.06 -4.13
N ASP A 77 10.32 -4.99 -4.59
CA ASP A 77 11.04 -6.12 -5.19
C ASP A 77 11.42 -7.11 -4.08
N ARG A 78 10.86 -8.32 -4.14
CA ARG A 78 11.09 -9.36 -3.12
C ARG A 78 12.54 -9.85 -3.10
N ARG A 79 13.28 -9.67 -4.18
CA ARG A 79 14.69 -10.10 -4.26
C ARG A 79 15.64 -9.14 -3.54
N THR A 80 15.35 -7.83 -3.60
CA THR A 80 16.27 -6.79 -3.12
C THR A 80 15.74 -6.01 -1.92
N GLY A 81 14.46 -6.14 -1.58
CA GLY A 81 13.79 -5.33 -0.57
C GLY A 81 13.51 -3.89 -1.00
N ARG A 82 14.05 -3.44 -2.15
CA ARG A 82 13.84 -2.09 -2.68
C ARG A 82 12.37 -1.86 -2.99
N SER A 83 11.91 -0.63 -2.78
CA SER A 83 10.54 -0.24 -3.03
C SER A 83 10.44 1.05 -3.81
N VAL A 84 9.42 1.18 -4.65
CA VAL A 84 9.09 2.41 -5.36
C VAL A 84 7.58 2.66 -5.34
N SER A 85 7.17 3.92 -5.30
CA SER A 85 5.76 4.28 -5.44
C SER A 85 5.43 4.62 -6.88
N VAL A 86 4.32 4.10 -7.39
CA VAL A 86 3.84 4.34 -8.76
C VAL A 86 2.36 4.68 -8.77
N LYS A 87 1.95 5.47 -9.77
CA LYS A 87 0.54 5.79 -10.03
C LYS A 87 -0.05 4.82 -11.06
N ILE A 88 -1.24 4.30 -10.81
CA ILE A 88 -1.95 3.44 -11.77
C ILE A 88 -2.62 4.32 -12.84
N VAL A 89 -2.24 4.12 -14.10
CA VAL A 89 -2.75 4.92 -15.23
C VAL A 89 -3.24 4.04 -16.38
N ASP A 90 -3.07 2.72 -16.28
CA ASP A 90 -3.39 1.82 -17.38
C ASP A 90 -3.89 0.45 -16.91
N ARG A 91 -4.38 -0.38 -17.85
CA ARG A 91 -4.94 -1.71 -17.61
C ARG A 91 -4.02 -2.82 -18.11
N GLY A 92 -4.22 -4.02 -17.56
CA GLY A 92 -3.30 -5.15 -17.67
C GLY A 92 -2.48 -5.32 -16.40
N PRO A 93 -1.41 -6.13 -16.37
CA PRO A 93 -1.01 -7.09 -17.41
C PRO A 93 -2.08 -8.14 -17.68
N TYR A 94 -2.16 -8.70 -18.89
CA TYR A 94 -3.03 -9.85 -19.20
C TYR A 94 -2.28 -11.19 -19.20
N ALA A 95 -0.94 -11.14 -19.20
CA ALA A 95 -0.12 -12.33 -19.04
C ALA A 95 -0.37 -13.00 -17.67
N ARG A 96 -0.52 -14.33 -17.65
CA ARG A 96 -0.71 -15.12 -16.43
C ARG A 96 0.45 -14.91 -15.46
N GLY A 97 0.15 -14.82 -14.17
CA GLY A 97 1.14 -14.68 -13.09
C GLY A 97 1.77 -13.29 -12.92
N ARG A 98 1.52 -12.34 -13.84
CA ARG A 98 1.92 -10.93 -13.65
C ARG A 98 0.86 -10.16 -12.90
N VAL A 99 1.28 -9.33 -11.94
CA VAL A 99 0.39 -8.49 -11.13
C VAL A 99 0.46 -7.03 -11.52
N ILE A 100 1.58 -6.56 -12.07
CA ILE A 100 1.78 -5.15 -12.43
C ILE A 100 2.77 -5.02 -13.57
N ASP A 101 2.51 -4.10 -14.49
CA ASP A 101 3.48 -3.69 -15.51
C ASP A 101 3.88 -2.24 -15.26
N MET A 102 5.17 -1.99 -15.10
CA MET A 102 5.70 -0.69 -14.68
C MET A 102 6.27 0.08 -15.87
N SER A 103 6.37 1.41 -15.76
CA SER A 103 7.13 2.19 -16.74
C SER A 103 8.62 1.85 -16.71
N LYS A 104 9.34 2.20 -17.78
CA LYS A 104 10.82 2.11 -17.88
C LYS A 104 11.51 2.82 -16.70
N ALA A 105 11.07 4.02 -16.33
CA ALA A 105 11.63 4.75 -15.18
C ALA A 105 11.39 4.03 -13.85
N ALA A 106 10.18 3.52 -13.62
CA ALA A 106 9.86 2.82 -12.40
C ALA A 106 10.64 1.49 -12.29
N ALA A 107 10.80 0.77 -13.39
CA ALA A 107 11.61 -0.45 -13.44
C ALA A 107 13.11 -0.19 -13.23
N ARG A 108 13.63 0.92 -13.78
CA ARG A 108 14.99 1.40 -13.54
C ARG A 108 15.21 1.74 -12.06
N LYS A 109 14.28 2.49 -11.45
CA LYS A 109 14.37 2.91 -10.05
C LYS A 109 14.25 1.72 -9.09
N LEU A 110 13.40 0.75 -9.39
CA LEU A 110 13.28 -0.48 -8.60
C LEU A 110 14.48 -1.42 -8.82
N GLY A 111 15.15 -1.34 -9.97
CA GLY A 111 16.39 -2.04 -10.26
C GLY A 111 16.20 -3.38 -10.98
N PHE A 112 15.13 -3.54 -11.78
CA PHE A 112 14.90 -4.77 -12.56
C PHE A 112 14.85 -4.54 -14.07
N LEU A 113 15.17 -3.33 -14.55
CA LEU A 113 15.13 -2.98 -15.98
C LEU A 113 15.86 -4.01 -16.87
N ARG A 114 17.12 -4.35 -16.55
CA ARG A 114 17.92 -5.33 -17.31
C ARG A 114 17.39 -6.77 -17.22
N ARG A 115 16.70 -7.12 -16.13
CA ARG A 115 16.12 -8.45 -15.91
C ARG A 115 14.81 -8.65 -16.67
N GLY A 116 14.14 -7.56 -17.05
CA GLY A 116 12.83 -7.59 -17.70
C GLY A 116 11.67 -7.86 -16.72
N VAL A 117 11.82 -8.86 -15.87
CA VAL A 117 10.82 -9.29 -14.89
C VAL A 117 11.42 -9.48 -13.49
N THR A 118 10.60 -9.28 -12.45
CA THR A 118 10.98 -9.60 -11.06
C THR A 118 9.74 -9.98 -10.25
N ARG A 119 9.92 -10.62 -9.09
CA ARG A 119 8.81 -10.90 -8.16
C ARG A 119 8.62 -9.71 -7.23
N VAL A 120 7.41 -9.18 -7.17
CA VAL A 120 7.07 -8.01 -6.35
C VAL A 120 5.88 -8.29 -5.44
N CYS A 121 5.71 -7.44 -4.43
CA CYS A 121 4.47 -7.27 -3.72
C CYS A 121 4.00 -5.81 -3.81
N ILE A 122 2.69 -5.62 -3.91
CA ILE A 122 2.03 -4.32 -4.01
C ILE A 122 1.28 -4.08 -2.70
N THR A 123 1.41 -2.88 -2.15
CA THR A 123 0.65 -2.39 -0.99
C THR A 123 0.07 -1.02 -1.32
N ARG A 124 -1.19 -0.78 -0.91
CA ARG A 124 -1.89 0.50 -1.13
C ARG A 124 -1.52 1.52 -0.07
#